data_AF-A0A7W7HRI4-F1
#
_entry.id   AF-A0A7W7HRI4-F1
#
_cell.length_a   1.000
_cell.length_b   1.000
_cell.length_c   1.000
_cell.angle_alpha   90.00
_cell.angle_beta   90.00
_cell.angle_gamma   90.00
#
_symmetry.space_group_name_H-M   'P 1'
#
loop_
_entity.id
_entity.type
_entity.pdbx_description
1 polymer ?
#
loop_
_entity_poly.entity_id
_entity_poly.type
_entity_poly.pdbx_seq_one_letter_code
_entity_poly.pdbx_strand_id
1 'polypeptide(L)'
;MNSADVDMYFDDRNTARATRGRFRYQDECVALRCIANLASGGLTSVVVEWSTDYIATFDDRDPELVSVKHRDPGTGDWTLSRLGEPLRGLHMVWRTMDERCTCAFVSSSGVTTNALGKLSDIDLDGVGAAERERFLRALSLPDPPLPRRPEMTTIGISNMAAALTLMGREEQYAAECYSALLRRIERAAVEEPIDPVERIARLTGSLRSVRERRGPSQEAQTLRIDDLRELVLATEATAARRTPAPIRSAVVVRDRGDREIEIGGSRFRLTGEPEEREAPDGSYRLLRSGARYVTAPSREVRVTRLEILAETRKIAELRQEAKLHDTVAGLPRVLIRAETPNSFAFVTASPPGEPLPSAYGRPPYPRIALDTLVRGLPQVARTLEGLHASGRAHRALRPEALIASRDRLWLRDAGLAAMPAVAGEGPAEYRAPEQNRPILTPPGPASDVYQLAAIVYHLATGEPPGGDPPPPGLLRPELAPELEEPLLRALADEMDRRPALGEFVHALGATLRRGGTVRC
;
A
#
# COMPACT_ATOMS: atom_id res chain seq x y z
N MET A 1 34.29 7.24 -25.57
CA MET A 1 33.84 8.65 -25.66
C MET A 1 32.95 8.92 -24.46
N ASN A 2 33.19 10.04 -23.78
CA ASN A 2 32.99 10.28 -22.35
C ASN A 2 31.60 10.00 -21.75
N SER A 3 31.62 9.43 -20.54
CA SER A 3 30.51 9.09 -19.65
C SER A 3 30.24 10.20 -18.62
N ALA A 4 29.93 11.42 -19.07
CA ALA A 4 29.85 12.59 -18.18
C ALA A 4 28.60 13.47 -18.38
N ASP A 5 27.43 12.89 -18.66
CA ASP A 5 26.20 13.67 -18.95
C ASP A 5 24.90 13.13 -18.30
N VAL A 6 25.00 12.38 -17.19
CA VAL A 6 23.80 11.89 -16.47
C VAL A 6 23.59 12.58 -15.11
N ASP A 7 24.44 13.53 -14.74
CA ASP A 7 24.33 14.24 -13.46
C ASP A 7 24.31 15.75 -13.68
N MET A 8 23.11 16.29 -13.95
CA MET A 8 22.86 17.72 -13.86
C MET A 8 21.67 17.95 -12.92
N TYR A 9 22.05 18.30 -11.69
CA TYR A 9 21.26 19.06 -10.73
C TYR A 9 20.25 20.00 -11.42
N PHE A 10 18.99 19.86 -11.06
CA PHE A 10 17.94 20.82 -11.37
C PHE A 10 18.30 22.17 -10.74
N ASP A 11 18.56 23.16 -11.57
CA ASP A 11 18.75 24.56 -11.17
C ASP A 11 17.38 25.21 -10.94
N ASP A 12 17.06 25.49 -9.67
CA ASP A 12 15.82 26.17 -9.24
C ASP A 12 15.70 27.63 -9.72
N ARG A 13 16.69 28.17 -10.44
CA ARG A 13 16.71 29.56 -10.93
C ARG A 13 16.70 29.69 -12.45
N ASN A 14 16.54 28.61 -13.20
CA ASN A 14 16.52 28.71 -14.65
C ASN A 14 15.16 29.22 -15.17
N THR A 15 15.08 30.53 -15.45
CA THR A 15 13.92 31.24 -16.01
C THR A 15 13.80 31.05 -17.54
N ALA A 16 13.85 29.81 -18.01
CA ALA A 16 13.51 29.43 -19.38
C ALA A 16 12.16 28.69 -19.42
N ARG A 17 11.42 28.86 -20.53
CA ARG A 17 10.06 28.34 -20.85
C ARG A 17 9.64 27.15 -19.97
N ALA A 18 8.63 27.35 -19.11
CA ALA A 18 8.21 26.45 -18.02
C ALA A 18 8.35 24.95 -18.37
N THR A 19 9.41 24.31 -17.90
CA THR A 19 9.77 22.95 -18.26
C THR A 19 8.73 21.96 -17.70
N ARG A 20 8.26 21.01 -18.52
CA ARG A 20 7.31 19.91 -18.25
C ARG A 20 7.52 19.12 -16.93
N GLY A 21 8.62 19.33 -16.23
CA GLY A 21 8.88 18.82 -14.89
C GLY A 21 7.89 19.26 -13.80
N ARG A 22 6.90 20.13 -14.06
CA ARG A 22 5.78 20.37 -13.11
C ARG A 22 4.61 19.37 -13.23
N PHE A 23 4.53 18.60 -14.32
CA PHE A 23 3.36 17.78 -14.64
C PHE A 23 3.56 16.27 -14.51
N ARG A 24 4.81 15.82 -14.31
CA ARG A 24 5.15 14.40 -14.13
C ARG A 24 4.32 13.71 -13.03
N TYR A 25 4.01 14.42 -11.95
CA TYR A 25 3.21 13.87 -10.87
C TYR A 25 1.79 13.49 -11.35
N GLN A 26 1.18 14.34 -12.15
CA GLN A 26 -0.15 14.15 -12.71
C GLN A 26 -0.16 13.03 -13.76
N ASP A 27 0.86 12.97 -14.62
CA ASP A 27 1.01 11.88 -15.59
C ASP A 27 1.13 10.53 -14.89
N GLU A 28 1.89 10.48 -13.80
CA GLU A 28 2.00 9.28 -12.96
C GLU A 28 0.68 8.95 -12.25
N CYS A 29 -0.14 9.95 -11.86
CA CYS A 29 -1.48 9.71 -11.31
C CYS A 29 -2.42 9.08 -12.35
N VAL A 30 -2.38 9.57 -13.58
CA VAL A 30 -3.12 8.97 -14.71
C VAL A 30 -2.62 7.54 -14.94
N ALA A 31 -1.31 7.32 -14.91
CA ALA A 31 -0.73 5.98 -15.05
C ALA A 31 -1.25 5.02 -13.97
N LEU A 32 -1.25 5.41 -12.70
CA LEU A 32 -1.79 4.59 -11.61
C LEU A 32 -3.27 4.24 -11.84
N ARG A 33 -4.09 5.20 -12.28
CA ARG A 33 -5.51 4.97 -12.60
C ARG A 33 -5.68 3.99 -13.76
N CYS A 34 -4.88 4.13 -14.82
CA CYS A 34 -4.91 3.22 -15.97
C CYS A 34 -4.45 1.81 -15.60
N ILE A 35 -3.33 1.68 -14.86
CA ILE A 35 -2.76 0.39 -14.44
C ILE A 35 -3.78 -0.42 -13.64
N ALA A 36 -4.52 0.25 -12.76
CA ALA A 36 -5.56 -0.39 -11.96
C ALA A 36 -6.69 -1.03 -12.77
N ASN A 37 -6.81 -0.71 -14.05
CA ASN A 37 -7.86 -1.21 -14.94
C ASN A 37 -7.33 -2.08 -16.09
N LEU A 38 -6.00 -2.25 -16.19
CA LEU A 38 -5.41 -3.10 -17.24
C LEU A 38 -5.92 -4.54 -17.14
N ALA A 39 -6.05 -5.09 -15.93
CA ALA A 39 -6.50 -6.47 -15.73
C ALA A 39 -7.99 -6.61 -15.37
N SER A 40 -8.56 -5.65 -14.64
CA SER A 40 -9.82 -5.84 -13.90
C SER A 40 -11.07 -5.17 -14.50
N GLY A 41 -11.00 -4.65 -15.73
CA GLY A 41 -12.15 -4.26 -16.56
C GLY A 41 -13.22 -3.42 -15.84
N GLY A 42 -13.15 -2.10 -15.94
CA GLY A 42 -14.18 -1.19 -15.43
C GLY A 42 -14.08 0.20 -16.06
N LEU A 43 -12.86 0.76 -16.07
CA LEU A 43 -12.56 1.97 -16.82
C LEU A 43 -12.38 1.64 -18.32
N THR A 44 -13.09 2.33 -19.21
CA THR A 44 -13.00 2.14 -20.66
C THR A 44 -11.88 3.01 -21.26
N SER A 45 -11.83 4.29 -20.89
CA SER A 45 -10.77 5.20 -21.34
C SER A 45 -10.56 6.38 -20.39
N VAL A 46 -9.38 7.00 -20.50
CA VAL A 46 -9.05 8.28 -19.87
C VAL A 46 -8.81 9.33 -20.95
N VAL A 47 -9.50 10.46 -20.87
CA VAL A 47 -9.21 11.62 -21.73
C VAL A 47 -8.33 12.59 -20.96
N VAL A 48 -7.10 12.75 -21.43
CA VAL A 48 -6.08 13.62 -20.82
C VAL A 48 -6.01 14.89 -21.65
N GLU A 49 -6.62 15.97 -21.15
CA GLU A 49 -6.65 17.23 -21.88
C GLU A 49 -5.42 18.10 -21.54
N TRP A 50 -5.31 18.56 -20.28
CA TRP A 50 -4.22 19.45 -19.84
C TRP A 50 -3.99 19.29 -18.32
N SER A 51 -3.01 18.47 -17.97
CA SER A 51 -2.24 18.32 -16.71
C SER A 51 -2.70 18.87 -15.33
N THR A 52 -4.01 19.00 -15.05
CA THR A 52 -4.54 19.08 -13.67
C THR A 52 -5.72 18.15 -13.45
N ASP A 53 -6.55 17.96 -14.48
CA ASP A 53 -7.76 17.16 -14.41
C ASP A 53 -7.84 16.20 -15.62
N TYR A 54 -8.41 15.01 -15.42
CA TYR A 54 -8.67 14.05 -16.50
C TYR A 54 -10.11 13.54 -16.41
N ILE A 55 -10.63 13.04 -17.54
CA ILE A 55 -11.98 12.47 -17.60
C ILE A 55 -11.85 10.96 -17.67
N ALA A 56 -12.38 10.27 -16.68
CA ALA A 56 -12.54 8.82 -16.69
C ALA A 56 -13.89 8.45 -17.30
N THR A 57 -13.89 7.45 -18.18
CA THR A 57 -15.08 7.00 -18.93
C THR A 57 -15.33 5.53 -18.70
N PHE A 58 -16.60 5.15 -18.64
CA PHE A 58 -17.07 3.82 -18.30
C PHE A 58 -18.18 3.44 -19.29
N ASP A 59 -18.45 2.15 -19.45
CA ASP A 59 -19.49 1.67 -20.35
C ASP A 59 -20.90 1.75 -19.74
N ASP A 60 -21.00 1.68 -18.41
CA ASP A 60 -22.23 1.49 -17.64
C ASP A 60 -22.63 2.68 -16.76
N ARG A 61 -21.82 3.75 -16.72
CA ARG A 61 -22.08 4.94 -15.89
C ARG A 61 -21.59 6.23 -16.52
N ASP A 62 -22.10 7.35 -15.98
CA ASP A 62 -21.69 8.69 -16.38
C ASP A 62 -20.18 8.93 -16.20
N PRO A 63 -19.57 9.78 -17.04
CA PRO A 63 -18.15 10.09 -16.94
C PRO A 63 -17.81 10.75 -15.61
N GLU A 64 -16.59 10.51 -15.15
CA GLU A 64 -16.04 11.06 -13.92
C GLU A 64 -14.97 12.10 -14.25
N LEU A 65 -15.17 13.33 -13.78
CA LEU A 65 -14.16 14.39 -13.83
C LEU A 65 -13.25 14.26 -12.61
N VAL A 66 -11.98 13.93 -12.82
CA VAL A 66 -11.01 13.75 -11.74
C VAL A 66 -10.06 14.93 -11.69
N SER A 67 -10.03 15.65 -10.57
CA SER A 67 -9.07 16.72 -10.30
C SER A 67 -7.93 16.24 -9.41
N VAL A 68 -6.69 16.36 -9.90
CA VAL A 68 -5.47 15.92 -9.21
C VAL A 68 -4.73 17.12 -8.65
N LYS A 69 -4.44 17.11 -7.34
CA LYS A 69 -3.63 18.16 -6.68
C LYS A 69 -2.41 17.60 -5.97
N HIS A 70 -1.24 18.13 -6.29
CA HIS A 70 -0.02 17.88 -5.53
C HIS A 70 0.16 18.92 -4.41
N ARG A 71 0.67 18.47 -3.26
CA ARG A 71 1.05 19.34 -2.13
C ARG A 71 2.50 19.09 -1.75
N ASP A 72 3.27 20.17 -1.64
CA ASP A 72 4.67 20.11 -1.22
C ASP A 72 4.80 19.67 0.25
N PRO A 73 5.92 19.02 0.62
CA PRO A 73 6.21 18.64 1.99
C PRO A 73 6.08 19.83 2.96
N GLY A 74 5.37 19.63 4.07
CA GLY A 74 5.19 20.65 5.12
C GLY A 74 3.97 21.58 4.94
N THR A 75 3.26 21.50 3.81
CA THR A 75 2.05 22.31 3.58
C THR A 75 0.81 21.81 4.32
N GLY A 76 0.87 20.62 4.94
CA GLY A 76 -0.18 19.99 5.73
C GLY A 76 -1.38 19.48 4.90
N ASP A 77 -2.30 18.79 5.57
CA ASP A 77 -3.54 18.25 4.98
C ASP A 77 -4.50 19.36 4.51
N TRP A 78 -5.50 18.96 3.72
CA TRP A 78 -6.54 19.86 3.23
C TRP A 78 -7.51 20.27 4.35
N THR A 79 -7.60 21.58 4.56
CA THR A 79 -8.61 22.22 5.43
C THR A 79 -9.81 22.64 4.59
N LEU A 80 -10.96 22.86 5.24
CA LEU A 80 -12.19 23.28 4.58
C LEU A 80 -11.99 24.53 3.71
N SER A 81 -11.26 25.53 4.23
CA SER A 81 -10.94 26.76 3.50
C SER A 81 -10.09 26.54 2.25
N ARG A 82 -9.18 25.55 2.27
CA ARG A 82 -8.29 25.24 1.14
C ARG A 82 -8.98 24.38 0.08
N LEU A 83 -10.08 23.70 0.43
CA LEU A 83 -10.89 22.93 -0.51
C LEU A 83 -11.82 23.79 -1.36
N GLY A 84 -12.19 25.00 -0.90
CA GLY A 84 -13.17 25.84 -1.58
C GLY A 84 -12.84 26.10 -3.05
N GLU A 85 -11.61 26.56 -3.33
CA GLU A 85 -11.16 26.85 -4.69
C GLU A 85 -11.19 25.63 -5.64
N PRO A 86 -10.54 24.48 -5.32
CA PRO A 86 -10.56 23.33 -6.23
C PRO A 86 -11.97 22.72 -6.39
N LEU A 87 -12.79 22.71 -5.33
CA LEU A 87 -14.15 22.15 -5.41
C LEU A 87 -15.12 23.06 -6.16
N ARG A 88 -14.91 24.38 -6.14
CA ARG A 88 -15.67 25.33 -6.96
C ARG A 88 -15.48 25.07 -8.45
N GLY A 89 -14.25 24.82 -8.89
CA GLY A 89 -13.96 24.47 -10.29
C GLY A 89 -14.70 23.20 -10.73
N LEU A 90 -14.69 22.16 -9.89
CA LEU A 90 -15.43 20.92 -10.14
C LEU A 90 -16.95 21.15 -10.18
N HIS A 91 -17.49 21.91 -9.23
CA HIS A 91 -18.91 22.25 -9.17
C HIS A 91 -19.38 23.00 -10.43
N MET A 92 -18.59 23.97 -10.91
CA MET A 92 -18.91 24.72 -12.13
C MET A 92 -19.02 23.80 -13.35
N VAL A 93 -18.09 22.84 -13.51
CA VAL A 93 -18.14 21.89 -14.62
C VAL A 93 -19.32 20.93 -14.47
N TRP A 94 -19.54 20.39 -13.26
CA TRP A 94 -20.67 19.51 -12.95
C TRP A 94 -22.02 20.14 -13.26
N ARG A 95 -22.22 21.38 -12.82
CA ARG A 95 -23.43 22.17 -13.13
C ARG A 95 -23.55 22.37 -14.64
N THR A 96 -22.47 22.73 -15.32
CA THR A 96 -22.49 23.01 -16.77
C THR A 96 -22.84 21.74 -17.58
N MET A 97 -22.55 20.56 -17.02
CA MET A 97 -22.93 19.25 -17.54
C MET A 97 -24.35 18.81 -17.16
N ASP A 98 -25.19 19.72 -16.64
CA ASP A 98 -26.56 19.45 -16.21
C ASP A 98 -26.64 18.37 -15.12
N GLU A 99 -25.68 18.38 -14.19
CA GLU A 99 -25.57 17.42 -13.08
C GLU A 99 -25.29 15.95 -13.53
N ARG A 100 -24.90 15.74 -14.79
CA ARG A 100 -24.69 14.42 -15.41
C ARG A 100 -23.22 14.07 -15.62
N CYS A 101 -22.48 14.14 -14.53
CA CYS A 101 -21.16 13.55 -14.35
C CYS A 101 -20.91 13.37 -12.85
N THR A 102 -19.95 12.52 -12.48
CA THR A 102 -19.41 12.51 -11.12
C THR A 102 -18.10 13.30 -11.07
N CYS A 103 -17.73 13.78 -9.89
CA CYS A 103 -16.47 14.48 -9.68
C CYS A 103 -15.62 13.72 -8.66
N ALA A 104 -14.31 13.69 -8.84
CA ALA A 104 -13.38 13.16 -7.85
C ALA A 104 -12.27 14.19 -7.60
N PHE A 105 -11.91 14.36 -6.33
CA PHE A 105 -10.75 15.16 -5.95
C PHE A 105 -9.70 14.26 -5.32
N VAL A 106 -8.54 14.13 -5.97
CA VAL A 106 -7.44 13.28 -5.52
C VAL A 106 -6.21 14.12 -5.21
N SER A 107 -5.48 13.77 -4.15
CA SER A 107 -4.31 14.55 -3.75
C SER A 107 -3.24 13.72 -3.06
N SER A 108 -1.98 14.18 -3.11
CA SER A 108 -0.86 13.62 -2.34
C SER A 108 -0.92 13.89 -0.83
N SER A 109 -2.03 14.45 -0.33
CA SER A 109 -2.26 14.75 1.08
C SER A 109 -3.73 14.54 1.42
N GLY A 110 -4.00 14.12 2.65
CA GLY A 110 -5.35 13.78 3.09
C GLY A 110 -6.22 15.01 3.28
N VAL A 111 -7.52 14.79 3.39
CA VAL A 111 -8.46 15.80 3.88
C VAL A 111 -8.62 15.63 5.39
N THR A 112 -8.45 16.71 6.14
CA THR A 112 -8.58 16.63 7.61
C THR A 112 -9.97 16.16 8.02
N THR A 113 -10.06 15.37 9.10
CA THR A 113 -11.35 14.89 9.65
C THR A 113 -12.32 16.04 9.97
N ASN A 114 -11.81 17.17 10.47
CA ASN A 114 -12.59 18.38 10.70
C ASN A 114 -13.10 19.02 9.39
N ALA A 115 -12.34 18.96 8.30
CA ALA A 115 -12.81 19.43 7.01
C ALA A 115 -13.88 18.51 6.41
N LEU A 116 -13.69 17.18 6.51
CA LEU A 116 -14.70 16.20 6.10
C LEU A 116 -16.02 16.39 6.87
N GLY A 117 -15.94 16.55 8.20
CA GLY A 117 -17.11 16.75 9.05
C GLY A 117 -17.85 18.08 8.84
N LYS A 118 -17.25 19.04 8.13
CA LYS A 118 -17.82 20.36 7.84
C LYS A 118 -17.99 20.62 6.34
N LEU A 119 -17.90 19.58 5.51
CA LEU A 119 -17.93 19.73 4.06
C LEU A 119 -19.29 20.27 3.56
N SER A 120 -20.38 20.03 4.30
CA SER A 120 -21.70 20.62 4.05
C SER A 120 -21.72 22.15 4.08
N ASP A 121 -20.76 22.75 4.78
CA ASP A 121 -20.68 24.19 5.02
C ASP A 121 -19.66 24.87 4.08
N ILE A 122 -19.14 24.13 3.09
CA ILE A 122 -18.14 24.67 2.17
C ILE A 122 -18.72 25.81 1.32
N ASP A 123 -17.97 26.90 1.22
CA ASP A 123 -18.30 28.02 0.35
C ASP A 123 -17.89 27.72 -1.10
N LEU A 124 -18.88 27.73 -1.99
CA LEU A 124 -18.73 27.51 -3.43
C LEU A 124 -19.22 28.75 -4.20
N ASP A 125 -18.92 29.96 -3.73
CA ASP A 125 -19.34 31.25 -4.32
C ASP A 125 -20.86 31.45 -4.33
N GLY A 126 -21.49 31.34 -3.15
CA GLY A 126 -22.90 31.68 -3.00
C GLY A 126 -23.89 30.62 -3.53
N VAL A 127 -23.42 29.42 -3.85
CA VAL A 127 -24.27 28.27 -4.22
C VAL A 127 -25.25 27.94 -3.08
N GLY A 128 -26.53 27.76 -3.43
CA GLY A 128 -27.60 27.43 -2.49
C GLY A 128 -27.40 26.06 -1.84
N ALA A 129 -27.94 25.88 -0.62
CA ALA A 129 -27.74 24.66 0.18
C ALA A 129 -28.16 23.37 -0.54
N ALA A 130 -29.30 23.39 -1.24
CA ALA A 130 -29.82 22.21 -1.94
C ALA A 130 -28.95 21.79 -3.14
N GLU A 131 -28.38 22.75 -3.87
CA GLU A 131 -27.48 22.47 -4.99
C GLU A 131 -26.13 21.95 -4.49
N ARG A 132 -25.58 22.58 -3.45
CA ARG A 132 -24.35 22.11 -2.78
C ARG A 132 -24.50 20.67 -2.30
N GLU A 133 -25.62 20.31 -1.68
CA GLU A 133 -25.87 18.94 -1.22
C GLU A 133 -25.91 17.93 -2.37
N ARG A 134 -26.51 18.28 -3.52
CA ARG A 134 -26.48 17.41 -4.71
C ARG A 134 -25.08 17.26 -5.29
N PHE A 135 -24.31 18.35 -5.36
CA PHE A 135 -22.92 18.30 -5.79
C PHE A 135 -22.06 17.43 -4.87
N LEU A 136 -22.21 17.58 -3.55
CA LEU A 136 -21.47 16.77 -2.57
C LEU A 136 -21.80 15.28 -2.67
N ARG A 137 -23.03 14.91 -3.08
CA ARG A 137 -23.36 13.49 -3.40
C ARG A 137 -22.68 12.99 -4.67
N ALA A 138 -22.40 13.87 -5.63
CA ALA A 138 -21.69 13.54 -6.86
C ALA A 138 -20.16 13.64 -6.74
N LEU A 139 -19.65 14.19 -5.62
CA LEU A 139 -18.24 14.39 -5.33
C LEU A 139 -17.67 13.22 -4.51
N SER A 140 -16.62 12.61 -5.03
CA SER A 140 -15.79 11.63 -4.34
C SER A 140 -14.52 12.28 -3.80
N LEU A 141 -14.25 12.03 -2.51
CA LEU A 141 -12.99 12.32 -1.84
C LEU A 141 -12.35 10.98 -1.46
N PRO A 142 -11.64 10.30 -2.37
CA PRO A 142 -11.05 8.99 -2.09
C PRO A 142 -10.08 9.02 -0.89
N ASP A 143 -10.10 7.95 -0.10
CA ASP A 143 -9.27 7.72 1.08
C ASP A 143 -8.27 6.59 0.74
N PRO A 144 -6.93 6.71 0.90
CA PRO A 144 -6.03 7.68 1.51
C PRO A 144 -5.39 8.63 0.46
N PRO A 145 -4.44 9.52 0.82
CA PRO A 145 -3.72 10.31 -0.16
C PRO A 145 -3.01 9.45 -1.19
N LEU A 146 -2.98 9.95 -2.43
CA LEU A 146 -2.08 9.45 -3.47
C LEU A 146 -0.62 9.50 -2.98
N PRO A 147 0.25 8.63 -3.50
CA PRO A 147 1.65 8.65 -3.13
C PRO A 147 2.29 10.02 -3.42
N ARG A 148 3.34 10.37 -2.69
CA ARG A 148 4.06 11.61 -2.99
C ARG A 148 4.91 11.42 -4.23
N ARG A 149 5.27 12.54 -4.86
CA ARG A 149 6.09 12.56 -6.07
C ARG A 149 7.36 11.68 -6.03
N PRO A 150 8.14 11.59 -4.92
CA PRO A 150 9.29 10.70 -4.85
C PRO A 150 8.95 9.20 -4.90
N GLU A 151 7.70 8.84 -4.58
CA GLU A 151 7.23 7.46 -4.44
C GLU A 151 6.48 6.95 -5.68
N MET A 152 5.93 7.88 -6.49
CA MET A 152 5.07 7.60 -7.64
C MET A 152 5.67 6.59 -8.62
N THR A 153 6.91 6.79 -9.06
CA THR A 153 7.56 5.87 -10.01
C THR A 153 7.71 4.46 -9.43
N THR A 154 8.09 4.35 -8.16
CA THR A 154 8.27 3.05 -7.49
C THR A 154 6.95 2.29 -7.38
N ILE A 155 5.89 2.99 -6.96
CA ILE A 155 4.56 2.40 -6.80
C ILE A 155 3.95 2.08 -8.16
N GLY A 156 4.17 2.93 -9.17
CA GLY A 156 3.72 2.67 -10.54
C GLY A 156 4.33 1.42 -11.16
N ILE A 157 5.64 1.21 -11.01
CA ILE A 157 6.32 -0.03 -11.43
C ILE A 157 5.74 -1.24 -10.68
N SER A 158 5.51 -1.10 -9.37
CA SER A 158 4.94 -2.18 -8.57
C SER A 158 3.50 -2.53 -8.97
N ASN A 159 2.65 -1.54 -9.21
CA ASN A 159 1.29 -1.77 -9.69
C ASN A 159 1.30 -2.41 -11.08
N MET A 160 2.26 -2.03 -11.93
CA MET A 160 2.45 -2.66 -13.23
C MET A 160 2.84 -4.14 -13.09
N ALA A 161 3.75 -4.48 -12.18
CA ALA A 161 4.11 -5.87 -11.87
C ALA A 161 2.90 -6.72 -11.45
N ALA A 162 2.06 -6.19 -10.57
CA ALA A 162 0.84 -6.86 -10.16
C ALA A 162 -0.16 -7.01 -11.32
N ALA A 163 -0.34 -5.96 -12.14
CA ALA A 163 -1.19 -6.02 -13.32
C ALA A 163 -0.69 -7.06 -14.33
N LEU A 164 0.62 -7.13 -14.59
CA LEU A 164 1.24 -8.15 -15.43
C LEU A 164 0.96 -9.56 -14.89
N THR A 165 1.13 -9.77 -13.58
CA THR A 165 0.86 -11.07 -12.93
C THR A 165 -0.61 -11.48 -13.10
N LEU A 166 -1.56 -10.56 -12.88
CA LEU A 166 -2.99 -10.82 -13.09
C LEU A 166 -3.32 -11.13 -14.55
N MET A 167 -2.57 -10.57 -15.50
CA MET A 167 -2.68 -10.88 -16.94
C MET A 167 -1.88 -12.12 -17.37
N GLY A 168 -1.29 -12.87 -16.42
CA GLY A 168 -0.50 -14.07 -16.68
C GLY A 168 0.86 -13.82 -17.33
N ARG A 169 1.49 -12.67 -17.02
CA ARG A 169 2.80 -12.23 -17.55
C ARG A 169 3.85 -12.11 -16.44
N GLU A 170 5.12 -12.09 -16.83
CA GLU A 170 6.24 -12.01 -15.89
C GLU A 170 6.43 -10.58 -15.35
N GLU A 171 6.48 -10.45 -14.02
CA GLU A 171 6.58 -9.15 -13.34
C GLU A 171 7.92 -8.42 -13.55
N GLN A 172 8.98 -9.14 -13.94
CA GLN A 172 10.33 -8.58 -14.10
C GLN A 172 10.41 -7.45 -15.15
N TYR A 173 9.47 -7.42 -16.11
CA TYR A 173 9.41 -6.41 -17.17
C TYR A 173 8.53 -5.20 -16.82
N ALA A 174 8.10 -5.09 -15.56
CA ALA A 174 7.19 -4.04 -15.11
C ALA A 174 7.78 -2.63 -15.28
N ALA A 175 9.09 -2.46 -15.12
CA ALA A 175 9.74 -1.16 -15.25
C ALA A 175 9.69 -0.62 -16.70
N GLU A 176 9.95 -1.49 -17.67
CA GLU A 176 9.88 -1.17 -19.09
C GLU A 176 8.44 -0.88 -19.52
N CYS A 177 7.50 -1.72 -19.07
CA CYS A 177 6.07 -1.55 -19.35
C CYS A 177 5.52 -0.25 -18.76
N TYR A 178 5.86 0.05 -17.50
CA TYR A 178 5.49 1.29 -16.83
C TYR A 178 6.06 2.51 -17.56
N SER A 179 7.33 2.44 -17.98
CA SER A 179 7.98 3.51 -18.75
C SER A 179 7.33 3.71 -20.13
N ALA A 180 6.92 2.64 -20.80
CA ALA A 180 6.21 2.73 -22.08
C ALA A 180 4.83 3.36 -21.91
N LEU A 181 4.11 2.99 -20.85
CA LEU A 181 2.83 3.57 -20.50
C LEU A 181 2.94 5.08 -20.23
N LEU A 182 3.91 5.50 -19.42
CA LEU A 182 4.14 6.93 -19.14
C LEU A 182 4.42 7.71 -20.42
N ARG A 183 5.30 7.20 -21.31
CA ARG A 183 5.56 7.85 -22.60
C ARG A 183 4.30 7.98 -23.47
N ARG A 184 3.36 7.04 -23.39
CA ARG A 184 2.08 7.13 -24.12
C ARG A 184 1.16 8.19 -23.54
N ILE A 185 1.15 8.35 -22.21
CA ILE A 185 0.41 9.40 -21.50
C ILE A 185 1.01 10.78 -21.82
N GLU A 186 2.33 10.92 -21.74
CA GLU A 186 3.06 12.16 -22.07
C GLU A 186 2.82 12.66 -23.50
N ARG A 187 2.55 11.73 -24.44
CA ARG A 187 2.20 12.05 -25.83
C ARG A 187 0.74 12.47 -26.01
N ALA A 188 -0.15 12.04 -25.11
CA ALA A 188 -1.57 12.41 -25.14
C ALA A 188 -1.81 13.79 -24.51
N ALA A 189 -1.02 14.16 -23.50
CA ALA A 189 -1.16 15.42 -22.77
C ALA A 189 -0.74 16.65 -23.59
N VAL A 190 -1.51 17.74 -23.51
CA VAL A 190 -1.26 19.00 -24.23
C VAL A 190 -1.07 20.16 -23.19
N GLU A 191 -0.61 21.38 -23.58
CA GLU A 191 -0.31 22.53 -22.67
C GLU A 191 -1.52 23.31 -22.07
N GLU A 192 -1.64 23.41 -20.73
CA GLU A 192 -2.78 24.06 -20.03
C GLU A 192 -3.04 25.52 -20.47
N PRO A 193 -4.31 25.90 -20.77
CA PRO A 193 -4.68 27.30 -21.00
C PRO A 193 -4.43 28.15 -19.75
N ILE A 194 -3.90 29.35 -19.92
CA ILE A 194 -3.58 30.27 -18.81
C ILE A 194 -4.86 30.84 -18.16
N ASP A 195 -5.97 30.92 -18.89
CA ASP A 195 -7.24 31.50 -18.44
C ASP A 195 -8.20 30.46 -17.82
N PRO A 196 -8.65 30.62 -16.56
CA PRO A 196 -9.62 29.74 -15.90
C PRO A 196 -10.95 29.59 -16.64
N VAL A 197 -11.44 30.64 -17.31
CA VAL A 197 -12.70 30.59 -18.07
C VAL A 197 -12.55 29.72 -19.30
N GLU A 198 -11.44 29.88 -20.04
CA GLU A 198 -11.11 29.02 -21.18
C GLU A 198 -10.96 27.55 -20.78
N ARG A 199 -10.33 27.28 -19.62
CA ARG A 199 -10.19 25.93 -19.08
C ARG A 199 -11.55 25.27 -18.82
N ILE A 200 -12.48 25.96 -18.17
CA ILE A 200 -13.83 25.43 -17.88
C ILE A 200 -14.61 25.18 -19.17
N ALA A 201 -14.55 26.10 -20.12
CA ALA A 201 -15.23 25.97 -21.41
C ALA A 201 -14.73 24.76 -22.22
N ARG A 202 -13.42 24.53 -22.23
CA ARG A 202 -12.81 23.38 -22.92
C ARG A 202 -13.12 22.05 -22.23
N LEU A 203 -12.95 21.95 -20.90
CA LEU A 203 -13.29 20.74 -20.14
C LEU A 203 -14.76 20.34 -20.32
N THR A 204 -15.66 21.32 -20.30
CA THR A 204 -17.08 21.11 -20.59
C THR A 204 -17.28 20.59 -22.02
N GLY A 205 -16.58 21.15 -22.99
CA GLY A 205 -16.59 20.70 -24.39
C GLY A 205 -16.13 19.24 -24.54
N SER A 206 -15.04 18.87 -23.86
CA SER A 206 -14.50 17.51 -23.83
C SER A 206 -15.47 16.51 -23.20
N LEU A 207 -16.00 16.83 -22.02
CA LEU A 207 -17.01 16.01 -21.34
C LEU A 207 -18.27 15.82 -22.20
N ARG A 208 -18.73 16.87 -22.88
CA ARG A 208 -19.87 16.77 -23.81
C ARG A 208 -19.53 15.90 -25.01
N SER A 209 -18.34 16.07 -25.60
CA SER A 209 -17.88 15.28 -26.75
C SER A 209 -17.81 13.79 -26.42
N VAL A 210 -17.21 13.46 -25.29
CA VAL A 210 -17.09 12.09 -24.76
C VAL A 210 -18.46 11.47 -24.55
N ARG A 211 -19.37 12.19 -23.88
CA ARG A 211 -20.68 11.66 -23.50
C ARG A 211 -21.65 11.55 -24.69
N GLU A 212 -21.71 12.56 -25.55
CA GLU A 212 -22.61 12.60 -26.70
C GLU A 212 -22.05 11.87 -27.92
N ARG A 213 -20.76 11.47 -27.88
CA ARG A 213 -20.00 10.92 -29.02
C ARG A 213 -20.09 11.83 -30.26
N ARG A 214 -20.08 13.15 -30.04
CA ARG A 214 -20.27 14.19 -31.05
C ARG A 214 -19.31 15.36 -30.81
N GLY A 215 -18.56 15.78 -31.83
CA GLY A 215 -17.60 16.88 -31.73
C GLY A 215 -16.30 16.60 -32.48
N PRO A 216 -15.30 17.50 -32.44
CA PRO A 216 -13.99 17.23 -33.00
C PRO A 216 -13.35 16.00 -32.33
N SER A 217 -12.64 15.17 -33.12
CA SER A 217 -12.01 13.94 -32.62
C SER A 217 -10.98 14.26 -31.52
N GLN A 218 -11.20 13.68 -30.34
CA GLN A 218 -10.24 13.71 -29.22
C GLN A 218 -9.38 12.44 -29.17
N GLU A 219 -9.27 11.71 -30.28
CA GLU A 219 -8.55 10.42 -30.32
C GLU A 219 -7.10 10.52 -29.87
N ALA A 220 -6.41 11.63 -30.16
CA ALA A 220 -5.02 11.83 -29.74
C ALA A 220 -4.87 11.94 -28.21
N GLN A 221 -5.89 12.49 -27.53
CA GLN A 221 -5.94 12.75 -26.09
C GLN A 221 -6.61 11.60 -25.31
N THR A 222 -7.28 10.70 -26.02
CA THR A 222 -7.98 9.56 -25.44
C THR A 222 -7.01 8.38 -25.29
N LEU A 223 -6.91 7.89 -24.06
CA LEU A 223 -6.17 6.70 -23.69
C LEU A 223 -7.16 5.58 -23.40
N ARG A 224 -7.45 4.72 -24.39
CA ARG A 224 -8.31 3.56 -24.17
C ARG A 224 -7.55 2.49 -23.40
N ILE A 225 -8.19 1.90 -22.39
CA ILE A 225 -7.55 0.89 -21.55
C ILE A 225 -7.13 -0.34 -22.38
N ASP A 226 -7.88 -0.68 -23.42
CA ASP A 226 -7.52 -1.76 -24.35
C ASP A 226 -6.24 -1.45 -25.14
N ASP A 227 -6.12 -0.26 -25.73
CA ASP A 227 -4.90 0.18 -26.44
C ASP A 227 -3.69 0.20 -25.50
N LEU A 228 -3.88 0.62 -24.24
CA LEU A 228 -2.82 0.63 -23.23
C LEU A 228 -2.43 -0.79 -22.81
N ARG A 229 -3.39 -1.70 -22.70
CA ARG A 229 -3.12 -3.12 -22.43
C ARG A 229 -2.31 -3.75 -23.55
N GLU A 230 -2.68 -3.50 -24.80
CA GLU A 230 -1.92 -3.97 -25.97
C GLU A 230 -0.49 -3.41 -25.97
N LEU A 231 -0.31 -2.12 -25.67
CA LEU A 231 1.01 -1.50 -25.54
C LEU A 231 1.86 -2.19 -24.47
N VAL A 232 1.29 -2.45 -23.30
CA VAL A 232 1.99 -3.12 -22.19
C VAL A 232 2.38 -4.55 -22.57
N LEU A 233 1.45 -5.33 -23.12
CA LEU A 233 1.73 -6.71 -23.56
C LEU A 233 2.76 -6.79 -24.68
N ALA A 234 2.73 -5.85 -25.63
CA ALA A 234 3.72 -5.77 -26.71
C ALA A 234 5.11 -5.37 -26.17
N THR A 235 5.16 -4.47 -25.19
CA THR A 235 6.41 -4.04 -24.54
C THR A 235 7.04 -5.20 -23.77
N GLU A 236 6.25 -5.91 -22.96
CA GLU A 236 6.67 -7.10 -22.21
C GLU A 236 7.23 -8.17 -23.16
N ALA A 237 6.47 -8.56 -24.19
CA ALA A 237 6.90 -9.58 -25.15
C ALA A 237 8.15 -9.18 -25.93
N THR A 238 8.38 -7.88 -26.15
CA THR A 238 9.60 -7.38 -26.79
C THR A 238 10.80 -7.43 -25.83
N ALA A 239 10.60 -7.07 -24.56
CA ALA A 239 11.62 -7.18 -23.53
C ALA A 239 12.02 -8.65 -23.28
N ALA A 240 11.03 -9.54 -23.16
CA ALA A 240 11.24 -10.98 -22.98
C ALA A 240 12.02 -11.64 -24.14
N ARG A 241 11.88 -11.13 -25.37
CA ARG A 241 12.66 -11.61 -26.53
C ARG A 241 14.10 -11.09 -26.55
N ARG A 242 14.38 -9.96 -25.92
CA ARG A 242 15.72 -9.34 -25.84
C ARG A 242 16.55 -9.91 -24.71
N THR A 243 15.90 -10.31 -23.63
CA THR A 243 16.54 -10.90 -22.46
C THR A 243 16.53 -12.42 -22.63
N PRO A 244 17.67 -13.11 -22.80
CA PRO A 244 17.67 -14.57 -22.75
C PRO A 244 17.07 -15.01 -21.42
N ALA A 245 16.20 -16.02 -21.47
CA ALA A 245 15.41 -16.51 -20.34
C ALA A 245 16.25 -16.53 -19.05
N PRO A 246 15.72 -16.04 -17.92
CA PRO A 246 16.42 -16.17 -16.66
C PRO A 246 16.76 -17.65 -16.46
N ILE A 247 18.01 -17.91 -16.08
CA ILE A 247 18.40 -19.21 -15.54
C ILE A 247 17.39 -19.49 -14.43
N ARG A 248 16.57 -20.54 -14.63
CA ARG A 248 15.66 -21.11 -13.63
C ARG A 248 16.31 -20.97 -12.26
N SER A 249 15.63 -20.23 -11.36
CA SER A 249 15.83 -20.25 -9.91
C SER A 249 17.10 -20.98 -9.51
N ALA A 250 18.23 -20.27 -9.50
CA ALA A 250 19.49 -20.86 -9.07
C ALA A 250 19.23 -21.46 -7.69
N VAL A 251 19.42 -22.78 -7.61
CA VAL A 251 19.41 -23.55 -6.38
C VAL A 251 20.23 -22.78 -5.38
N VAL A 252 19.58 -22.23 -4.36
CA VAL A 252 20.25 -21.71 -3.17
C VAL A 252 21.17 -22.82 -2.72
N VAL A 253 22.48 -22.59 -2.81
CA VAL A 253 23.47 -23.50 -2.25
C VAL A 253 23.17 -23.56 -0.76
N ARG A 254 22.53 -24.65 -0.35
CA ARG A 254 22.20 -24.95 1.04
C ARG A 254 23.50 -25.27 1.75
N ASP A 255 24.17 -24.24 2.25
CA ASP A 255 25.19 -24.43 3.27
C ASP A 255 24.48 -24.74 4.59
N ARG A 256 24.25 -26.03 4.84
CA ARG A 256 23.77 -26.53 6.12
C ARG A 256 24.96 -26.56 7.10
N GLY A 257 25.08 -25.54 7.94
CA GLY A 257 25.94 -25.62 9.13
C GLY A 257 26.29 -24.26 9.75
N ASP A 258 25.97 -24.10 11.03
CA ASP A 258 26.61 -23.25 12.05
C ASP A 258 27.41 -22.01 11.56
N ARG A 259 26.80 -21.14 10.74
CA ARG A 259 27.47 -19.93 10.22
C ARG A 259 27.62 -18.92 11.36
N GLU A 260 28.86 -18.55 11.66
CA GLU A 260 29.17 -17.38 12.48
C GLU A 260 29.25 -16.13 11.60
N ILE A 261 28.67 -15.04 12.09
CA ILE A 261 28.74 -13.73 11.46
C ILE A 261 29.19 -12.67 12.48
N GLU A 262 29.87 -11.64 12.00
CA GLU A 262 30.30 -10.51 12.82
C GLU A 262 29.53 -9.25 12.43
N ILE A 263 28.96 -8.57 13.43
CA ILE A 263 28.26 -7.30 13.26
C ILE A 263 28.65 -6.37 14.39
N GLY A 264 29.18 -5.20 14.06
CA GLY A 264 29.56 -4.18 15.05
C GLY A 264 30.55 -4.69 16.11
N GLY A 265 31.50 -5.53 15.71
CA GLY A 265 32.50 -6.15 16.59
C GLY A 265 31.97 -7.28 17.48
N SER A 266 30.70 -7.68 17.34
CA SER A 266 30.10 -8.81 18.06
C SER A 266 29.91 -10.00 17.12
N ARG A 267 30.23 -11.20 17.61
CA ARG A 267 30.02 -12.46 16.86
C ARG A 267 28.72 -13.15 17.24
N PHE A 268 28.01 -13.60 16.22
CA PHE A 268 26.72 -14.28 16.33
C PHE A 268 26.75 -15.60 15.59
N ARG A 269 26.15 -16.62 16.17
CA ARG A 269 25.89 -17.90 15.52
C ARG A 269 24.45 -17.93 15.05
N LEU A 270 24.25 -18.12 13.75
CA LEU A 270 22.90 -18.18 13.17
C LEU A 270 22.14 -19.41 13.70
N THR A 271 20.83 -19.24 13.93
CA THR A 271 19.93 -20.31 14.41
C THR A 271 18.75 -20.46 13.48
N GLY A 272 18.40 -21.70 13.15
CA GLY A 272 17.35 -22.00 12.17
C GLY A 272 17.85 -21.88 10.73
N GLU A 273 16.93 -21.93 9.76
CA GLU A 273 17.25 -21.67 8.36
C GLU A 273 17.20 -20.15 8.09
N PRO A 274 18.33 -19.54 7.66
CA PRO A 274 18.35 -18.12 7.36
C PRO A 274 17.48 -17.80 6.13
N GLU A 275 16.75 -16.70 6.21
CA GLU A 275 16.03 -16.12 5.09
C GLU A 275 17.01 -15.26 4.27
N GLU A 276 17.48 -15.80 3.15
CA GLU A 276 18.33 -15.06 2.20
C GLU A 276 17.52 -14.61 0.97
N ARG A 277 17.72 -13.38 0.54
CA ARG A 277 17.11 -12.80 -0.66
C ARG A 277 18.15 -12.02 -1.46
N GLU A 278 18.24 -12.30 -2.74
CA GLU A 278 19.03 -11.52 -3.69
C GLU A 278 18.10 -10.67 -4.55
N ALA A 279 18.51 -9.45 -4.85
CA ALA A 279 17.78 -8.58 -5.75
C ALA A 279 17.80 -9.15 -7.18
N PRO A 280 16.69 -9.08 -7.95
CA PRO A 280 16.67 -9.58 -9.34
C PRO A 280 17.73 -8.93 -10.25
N ASP A 281 18.07 -7.68 -9.98
CA ASP A 281 19.10 -6.90 -10.68
C ASP A 281 20.52 -7.12 -10.12
N GLY A 282 20.67 -7.97 -9.10
CA GLY A 282 21.94 -8.23 -8.42
C GLY A 282 22.44 -7.07 -7.55
N SER A 283 21.63 -6.04 -7.29
CA SER A 283 22.07 -4.83 -6.56
C SER A 283 22.37 -5.07 -5.07
N TYR A 284 21.75 -6.09 -4.45
CA TYR A 284 21.98 -6.42 -3.05
C TYR A 284 21.71 -7.89 -2.70
N ARG A 285 22.27 -8.31 -1.55
CA ARG A 285 21.86 -9.54 -0.85
C ARG A 285 21.41 -9.20 0.57
N LEU A 286 20.26 -9.74 0.97
CA LEU A 286 19.65 -9.55 2.28
C LEU A 286 19.61 -10.88 3.03
N LEU A 287 20.10 -10.88 4.25
CA LEU A 287 20.05 -11.98 5.21
C LEU A 287 19.17 -11.57 6.40
N ARG A 288 18.19 -12.40 6.75
CA ARG A 288 17.44 -12.32 8.01
C ARG A 288 17.48 -13.66 8.72
N SER A 289 17.83 -13.67 10.00
CA SER A 289 17.91 -14.92 10.76
C SER A 289 17.75 -14.69 12.25
N GLY A 290 17.26 -15.70 12.98
CA GLY A 290 17.56 -15.80 14.41
C GLY A 290 19.06 -16.04 14.60
N ALA A 291 19.62 -15.59 15.72
CA ALA A 291 20.99 -15.86 16.08
C ALA A 291 21.19 -15.84 17.60
N ARG A 292 22.34 -16.33 18.06
CA ARG A 292 22.78 -16.24 19.46
C ARG A 292 24.17 -15.60 19.54
N TYR A 293 24.42 -14.81 20.57
CA TYR A 293 25.77 -14.35 20.88
C TYR A 293 26.70 -15.56 21.10
N VAL A 294 27.88 -15.52 20.46
CA VAL A 294 28.94 -16.53 20.66
C VAL A 294 29.61 -16.35 22.04
N THR A 295 29.58 -15.14 22.59
CA THR A 295 30.11 -14.82 23.93
C THR A 295 29.10 -15.14 25.03
N ALA A 296 29.60 -15.42 26.24
CA ALA A 296 28.77 -15.62 27.43
C ALA A 296 28.45 -14.25 28.10
N PRO A 297 27.22 -14.03 28.59
CA PRO A 297 26.05 -14.90 28.49
C PRO A 297 25.45 -14.92 27.07
N SER A 298 25.23 -16.12 26.54
CA SER A 298 24.61 -16.30 25.22
C SER A 298 23.15 -15.84 25.28
N ARG A 299 22.76 -14.92 24.41
CA ARG A 299 21.41 -14.36 24.31
C ARG A 299 20.89 -14.53 22.90
N GLU A 300 19.61 -14.84 22.76
CA GLU A 300 18.92 -14.87 21.47
C GLU A 300 18.65 -13.47 20.96
N VAL A 301 18.90 -13.29 19.67
CA VAL A 301 18.70 -12.06 18.92
C VAL A 301 18.17 -12.39 17.53
N ARG A 302 17.72 -11.37 16.82
CA ARG A 302 17.45 -11.46 15.38
C ARG A 302 18.42 -10.55 14.64
N VAL A 303 19.00 -11.07 13.57
CA VAL A 303 19.97 -10.36 12.74
C VAL A 303 19.33 -10.05 11.39
N THR A 304 19.48 -8.80 10.96
CA THR A 304 19.24 -8.37 9.59
C THR A 304 20.53 -7.78 9.02
N ARG A 305 21.02 -8.32 7.90
CA ARG A 305 22.24 -7.87 7.23
C ARG A 305 21.98 -7.69 5.73
N LEU A 306 22.36 -6.53 5.21
CA LEU A 306 22.36 -6.17 3.81
C LEU A 306 23.80 -6.07 3.32
N GLU A 307 24.12 -6.79 2.27
CA GLU A 307 25.31 -6.60 1.44
C GLU A 307 24.91 -5.80 0.20
N ILE A 308 25.64 -4.71 -0.06
CA ILE A 308 25.38 -3.77 -1.14
C ILE A 308 26.40 -4.05 -2.25
N LEU A 309 25.90 -4.47 -3.40
CA LEU A 309 26.71 -4.84 -4.57
C LEU A 309 26.68 -3.75 -5.65
N ALA A 310 25.58 -2.99 -5.70
CA ALA A 310 25.41 -1.80 -6.52
C ALA A 310 24.50 -0.78 -5.80
N GLU A 311 24.29 0.40 -6.40
CA GLU A 311 23.38 1.40 -5.86
C GLU A 311 21.98 0.81 -5.65
N THR A 312 21.44 0.97 -4.43
CA THR A 312 20.16 0.37 -4.06
C THR A 312 19.42 1.22 -3.04
N ARG A 313 18.10 1.37 -3.23
CA ARG A 313 17.22 1.99 -2.23
C ARG A 313 17.03 1.13 -0.98
N LYS A 314 17.43 -0.15 -1.02
CA LYS A 314 17.19 -1.11 0.07
C LYS A 314 17.81 -0.67 1.40
N ILE A 315 18.93 0.05 1.34
CA ILE A 315 19.57 0.62 2.53
C ILE A 315 18.66 1.63 3.24
N ALA A 316 17.93 2.47 2.50
CA ALA A 316 17.01 3.45 3.07
C ALA A 316 15.82 2.76 3.75
N GLU A 317 15.28 1.71 3.12
CA GLU A 317 14.21 0.88 3.69
C GLU A 317 14.64 0.23 5.02
N LEU A 318 15.84 -0.37 5.09
CA LEU A 318 16.32 -1.01 6.32
C LEU A 318 16.70 -0.01 7.42
N ARG A 319 17.22 1.17 7.07
CA ARG A 319 17.43 2.26 8.03
C ARG A 319 16.10 2.72 8.63
N GLN A 320 15.07 2.83 7.79
CA GLN A 320 13.72 3.16 8.25
C GLN A 320 13.14 2.05 9.14
N GLU A 321 13.34 0.78 8.82
CA GLU A 321 12.93 -0.36 9.67
C GLU A 321 13.61 -0.31 11.03
N ALA A 322 14.94 -0.15 11.06
CA ALA A 322 15.68 -0.02 12.30
C ALA A 322 15.19 1.19 13.14
N LYS A 323 14.82 2.29 12.49
CA LYS A 323 14.21 3.45 13.17
C LYS A 323 12.85 3.11 13.77
N LEU A 324 12.00 2.33 13.09
CA LEU A 324 10.70 1.90 13.65
C LEU A 324 10.89 1.10 14.94
N HIS A 325 11.87 0.21 14.98
CA HIS A 325 12.23 -0.53 16.20
C HIS A 325 12.68 0.37 17.36
N ASP A 326 13.25 1.55 17.07
CA ASP A 326 13.66 2.53 18.08
C ASP A 326 12.48 3.39 18.55
N THR A 327 11.52 3.70 17.67
CA THR A 327 10.48 4.69 17.93
C THR A 327 9.12 4.11 18.34
N VAL A 328 8.81 2.87 17.94
CA VAL A 328 7.51 2.25 18.20
C VAL A 328 7.57 1.38 19.44
N ALA A 329 6.75 1.70 20.44
CA ALA A 329 6.67 0.93 21.67
C ALA A 329 6.18 -0.51 21.42
N GLY A 330 6.94 -1.47 21.95
CA GLY A 330 6.61 -2.90 21.89
C GLY A 330 7.19 -3.64 20.67
N LEU A 331 7.78 -2.94 19.70
CA LEU A 331 8.71 -3.57 18.77
C LEU A 331 10.03 -3.96 19.48
N PRO A 332 10.73 -5.01 19.01
CA PRO A 332 11.97 -5.43 19.65
C PRO A 332 13.07 -4.39 19.47
N ARG A 333 13.76 -4.04 20.56
CA ARG A 333 14.79 -2.99 20.57
C ARG A 333 16.00 -3.34 19.70
N VAL A 334 16.52 -2.36 18.96
CA VAL A 334 17.83 -2.47 18.28
C VAL A 334 18.96 -2.47 19.32
N LEU A 335 19.79 -3.49 19.29
CA LEU A 335 20.95 -3.68 20.16
C LEU A 335 22.25 -3.22 19.51
N ILE A 336 22.40 -3.50 18.21
CA ILE A 336 23.58 -3.15 17.42
C ILE A 336 23.11 -2.58 16.08
N ARG A 337 23.77 -1.54 15.61
CA ARG A 337 23.70 -1.05 14.23
C ARG A 337 25.13 -0.93 13.72
N ALA A 338 25.40 -1.47 12.55
CA ALA A 338 26.69 -1.41 11.88
C ALA A 338 26.49 -1.03 10.42
N GLU A 339 27.29 -0.11 9.93
CA GLU A 339 27.19 0.39 8.57
C GLU A 339 28.60 0.60 8.02
N THR A 340 28.81 0.14 6.79
CA THR A 340 30.00 0.37 5.98
C THR A 340 29.57 0.82 4.58
N PRO A 341 30.48 1.29 3.71
CA PRO A 341 30.12 1.66 2.34
C PRO A 341 29.39 0.55 1.57
N ASN A 342 29.67 -0.71 1.87
CA ASN A 342 29.14 -1.88 1.14
C ASN A 342 28.19 -2.74 1.98
N SER A 343 27.79 -2.31 3.19
CA SER A 343 26.87 -3.10 4.00
C SER A 343 26.12 -2.28 5.04
N PHE A 344 24.92 -2.74 5.38
CA PHE A 344 24.15 -2.24 6.50
C PHE A 344 23.60 -3.42 7.31
N ALA A 345 23.75 -3.38 8.63
CA ALA A 345 23.23 -4.43 9.49
C ALA A 345 22.68 -3.84 10.80
N PHE A 346 21.65 -4.49 11.31
CA PHE A 346 21.18 -4.25 12.67
C PHE A 346 20.76 -5.55 13.34
N VAL A 347 20.89 -5.56 14.66
CA VAL A 347 20.56 -6.69 15.52
C VAL A 347 19.48 -6.24 16.49
N THR A 348 18.37 -6.96 16.56
CA THR A 348 17.30 -6.70 17.52
C THR A 348 17.26 -7.75 18.62
N ALA A 349 16.80 -7.36 19.80
CA ALA A 349 16.52 -8.32 20.86
C ALA A 349 15.40 -9.27 20.43
N SER A 350 15.47 -10.55 20.80
CA SER A 350 14.32 -11.44 20.65
C SER A 350 13.29 -11.14 21.74
N PRO A 351 11.99 -10.98 21.39
CA PRO A 351 10.93 -10.96 22.40
C PRO A 351 10.94 -12.25 23.24
N PRO A 352 10.48 -12.19 24.50
CA PRO A 352 10.45 -13.38 25.34
C PRO A 352 9.37 -14.35 24.86
N GLY A 353 9.73 -15.62 24.71
CA GLY A 353 8.82 -16.69 24.31
C GLY A 353 9.10 -17.23 22.92
N GLU A 354 8.09 -17.86 22.32
CA GLU A 354 8.21 -18.55 21.04
C GLU A 354 7.14 -18.09 20.05
N PRO A 355 7.39 -18.15 18.73
CA PRO A 355 6.35 -17.93 17.73
C PRO A 355 5.15 -18.86 17.94
N LEU A 356 3.93 -18.43 17.60
CA LEU A 356 2.71 -19.21 17.88
C LEU A 356 2.77 -20.67 17.40
N PRO A 357 3.23 -20.98 16.17
CA PRO A 357 3.31 -22.38 15.72
C PRO A 357 4.24 -23.26 16.56
N SER A 358 5.30 -22.68 17.13
CA SER A 358 6.21 -23.40 18.03
C SER A 358 5.61 -23.55 19.43
N ALA A 359 4.98 -22.49 19.95
CA ALA A 359 4.41 -22.45 21.29
C ALA A 359 3.18 -23.35 21.47
N TYR A 360 2.34 -23.49 20.44
CA TYR A 360 1.03 -24.15 20.53
C TYR A 360 0.82 -25.26 19.49
N GLY A 361 1.75 -25.45 18.55
CA GLY A 361 1.61 -26.41 17.46
C GLY A 361 0.74 -25.90 16.32
N ARG A 362 0.12 -26.83 15.58
CA ARG A 362 -0.76 -26.52 14.44
C ARG A 362 -2.19 -26.21 14.91
N PRO A 363 -2.86 -25.20 14.32
CA PRO A 363 -4.30 -24.98 14.51
C PRO A 363 -5.15 -26.21 14.12
N PRO A 364 -6.39 -26.34 14.62
CA PRO A 364 -7.08 -25.42 15.53
C PRO A 364 -6.58 -25.55 16.98
N TYR A 365 -6.53 -24.42 17.70
CA TYR A 365 -6.08 -24.38 19.08
C TYR A 365 -7.22 -24.71 20.07
N PRO A 366 -6.93 -25.35 21.21
CA PRO A 366 -7.91 -25.57 22.27
C PRO A 366 -8.39 -24.23 22.85
N ARG A 367 -9.63 -24.18 23.33
CA ARG A 367 -10.25 -22.95 23.87
C ARG A 367 -9.36 -22.24 24.91
N ILE A 368 -8.74 -22.99 25.81
CA ILE A 368 -7.84 -22.42 26.83
C ILE A 368 -6.64 -21.66 26.25
N ALA A 369 -6.11 -22.13 25.11
CA ALA A 369 -5.03 -21.46 24.40
C ALA A 369 -5.55 -20.21 23.69
N LEU A 370 -6.70 -20.29 23.00
CA LEU A 370 -7.34 -19.12 22.39
C LEU A 370 -7.65 -18.03 23.42
N ASP A 371 -8.18 -18.40 24.58
CA ASP A 371 -8.47 -17.47 25.68
C ASP A 371 -7.19 -16.77 26.16
N THR A 372 -6.08 -17.50 26.20
CA THR A 372 -4.77 -16.96 26.60
C THR A 372 -4.21 -16.00 25.56
N LEU A 373 -4.37 -16.32 24.27
CA LEU A 373 -3.94 -15.46 23.17
C LEU A 373 -4.77 -14.18 23.08
N VAL A 374 -6.09 -14.27 23.21
CA VAL A 374 -6.99 -13.11 23.21
C VAL A 374 -6.68 -12.16 24.38
N ARG A 375 -6.25 -12.67 25.54
CA ARG A 375 -5.73 -11.83 26.64
C ARG A 375 -4.45 -11.07 26.29
N GLY A 376 -3.63 -11.60 25.39
CA GLY A 376 -2.39 -10.97 24.92
C GLY A 376 -2.58 -9.98 23.77
N LEU A 377 -3.68 -10.07 23.00
CA LEU A 377 -3.96 -9.20 21.85
C LEU A 377 -3.90 -7.69 22.15
N PRO A 378 -4.34 -7.18 23.32
CA PRO A 378 -4.18 -5.76 23.65
C PRO A 378 -2.73 -5.27 23.62
N GLN A 379 -1.74 -6.15 23.85
CA GLN A 379 -0.33 -5.78 23.75
C GLN A 379 0.10 -5.62 22.30
N VAL A 380 -0.33 -6.52 21.41
CA VAL A 380 -0.09 -6.43 19.96
C VAL A 380 -0.77 -5.20 19.39
N ALA A 381 -2.03 -4.95 19.79
CA ALA A 381 -2.82 -3.81 19.36
C ALA A 381 -2.11 -2.48 19.63
N ARG A 382 -1.58 -2.29 20.85
CA ARG A 382 -0.84 -1.07 21.21
C ARG A 382 0.41 -0.85 20.34
N THR A 383 1.11 -1.91 19.97
CA THR A 383 2.29 -1.80 19.08
C THR A 383 1.87 -1.43 17.65
N LEU A 384 0.80 -2.04 17.14
CA LEU A 384 0.23 -1.69 15.83
C LEU A 384 -0.32 -0.26 15.82
N GLU A 385 -1.03 0.17 16.85
CA GLU A 385 -1.49 1.56 17.00
C GLU A 385 -0.32 2.55 17.02
N GLY A 386 0.80 2.19 17.64
CA GLY A 386 2.04 2.97 17.57
C GLY A 386 2.62 3.09 16.15
N LEU A 387 2.53 2.02 15.35
CA LEU A 387 2.86 2.07 13.91
C LEU A 387 1.88 2.97 13.17
N HIS A 388 0.57 2.79 13.39
CA HIS A 388 -0.51 3.54 12.72
C HIS A 388 -0.40 5.04 13.00
N ALA A 389 -0.06 5.43 14.23
CA ALA A 389 0.18 6.82 14.61
C ALA A 389 1.36 7.46 13.85
N SER A 390 2.27 6.65 13.31
CA SER A 390 3.36 7.10 12.43
C SER A 390 3.00 7.11 10.93
N GLY A 391 1.73 6.85 10.60
CA GLY A 391 1.23 6.75 9.23
C GLY A 391 1.64 5.46 8.51
N ARG A 392 1.93 4.39 9.25
CA ARG A 392 2.43 3.12 8.71
C ARG A 392 1.63 1.94 9.23
N ALA A 393 1.44 0.92 8.41
CA ALA A 393 0.84 -0.36 8.81
C ALA A 393 1.88 -1.49 8.72
N HIS A 394 1.71 -2.54 9.52
CA HIS A 394 2.62 -3.69 9.57
C HIS A 394 2.56 -4.52 8.28
N ARG A 395 1.35 -4.78 7.76
CA ARG A 395 1.03 -5.37 6.43
C ARG A 395 1.55 -6.79 6.16
N ALA A 396 2.27 -7.38 7.10
CA ALA A 396 2.78 -8.75 7.00
C ALA A 396 2.55 -9.56 8.28
N LEU A 397 1.42 -9.34 8.97
CA LEU A 397 1.07 -10.14 10.14
C LEU A 397 0.79 -11.60 9.72
N ARG A 398 1.35 -12.53 10.51
CA ARG A 398 1.19 -13.99 10.42
C ARG A 398 1.47 -14.61 11.79
N PRO A 399 1.08 -15.86 12.06
CA PRO A 399 1.32 -16.50 13.37
C PRO A 399 2.79 -16.46 13.82
N GLU A 400 3.74 -16.54 12.89
CA GLU A 400 5.18 -16.52 13.17
C GLU A 400 5.71 -15.14 13.56
N ALA A 401 4.96 -14.08 13.27
CA ALA A 401 5.27 -12.72 13.70
C ALA A 401 4.79 -12.44 15.13
N LEU A 402 3.92 -13.30 15.70
CA LEU A 402 3.42 -13.17 17.07
C LEU A 402 4.22 -14.10 17.99
N ILE A 403 4.96 -13.50 18.93
CA ILE A 403 5.73 -14.24 19.94
C ILE A 403 4.90 -14.34 21.21
N ALA A 404 4.69 -15.55 21.71
CA ALA A 404 3.91 -15.82 22.90
C ALA A 404 4.77 -16.29 24.06
N SER A 405 4.49 -15.73 25.23
CA SER A 405 4.96 -16.25 26.51
C SER A 405 3.86 -16.05 27.54
N ARG A 406 3.31 -17.17 28.05
CA ARG A 406 2.16 -17.16 28.96
C ARG A 406 0.99 -16.37 28.35
N ASP A 407 0.51 -15.35 29.05
CA ASP A 407 -0.60 -14.47 28.68
C ASP A 407 -0.19 -13.19 27.92
N ARG A 408 1.07 -13.14 27.45
CA ARG A 408 1.63 -11.98 26.77
C ARG A 408 2.00 -12.31 25.33
N LEU A 409 1.79 -11.32 24.46
CA LEU A 409 2.10 -11.37 23.04
C LEU A 409 2.94 -10.17 22.62
N TRP A 410 3.91 -10.41 21.75
CA TRP A 410 4.76 -9.38 21.14
C TRP A 410 4.81 -9.54 19.63
N LEU A 411 4.99 -8.43 18.92
CA LEU A 411 5.41 -8.48 17.53
C LEU A 411 6.91 -8.78 17.44
N ARG A 412 7.27 -9.65 16.50
CA ARG A 412 8.67 -10.02 16.24
C ARG A 412 9.42 -8.98 15.43
N ASP A 413 8.73 -8.24 14.56
CA ASP A 413 9.34 -7.30 13.62
C ASP A 413 8.31 -6.23 13.21
N ALA A 414 8.74 -5.28 12.39
CA ALA A 414 7.87 -4.23 11.83
C ALA A 414 7.22 -4.64 10.49
N GLY A 415 7.31 -5.91 10.10
CA GLY A 415 6.76 -6.42 8.84
C GLY A 415 7.28 -5.65 7.62
N LEU A 416 6.34 -5.15 6.81
CA LEU A 416 6.60 -4.32 5.63
C LEU A 416 6.48 -2.82 5.92
N ALA A 417 6.28 -2.40 7.18
CA ALA A 417 5.98 -1.02 7.53
C ALA A 417 7.02 0.01 7.05
N ALA A 418 8.27 -0.40 6.81
CA ALA A 418 9.34 0.47 6.34
C ALA A 418 9.40 0.65 4.81
N MET A 419 8.64 -0.14 4.05
CA MET A 419 8.68 -0.17 2.59
C MET A 419 7.42 0.49 2.01
N PRO A 420 7.48 1.03 0.77
CA PRO A 420 6.27 1.38 0.04
C PRO A 420 5.37 0.17 -0.13
N ALA A 421 4.07 0.40 -0.31
CA ALA A 421 3.15 -0.67 -0.60
C ALA A 421 3.33 -1.25 -1.98
N VAL A 422 3.21 -2.58 -2.05
CA VAL A 422 3.24 -3.36 -3.27
C VAL A 422 2.01 -4.26 -3.32
N ALA A 423 1.31 -4.28 -4.44
CA ALA A 423 0.21 -5.21 -4.64
C ALA A 423 0.75 -6.66 -4.62
N GLY A 424 0.01 -7.55 -3.96
CA GLY A 424 0.40 -8.92 -3.69
C GLY A 424 1.42 -9.09 -2.55
N GLU A 425 1.75 -8.04 -1.80
CA GLU A 425 2.71 -8.15 -0.70
C GLU A 425 2.18 -8.94 0.50
N GLY A 426 3.09 -9.35 1.38
CA GLY A 426 2.75 -10.04 2.62
C GLY A 426 2.33 -11.51 2.43
N PRO A 427 2.10 -12.23 3.54
CA PRO A 427 1.77 -13.65 3.54
C PRO A 427 0.41 -13.91 2.89
N ALA A 428 0.37 -14.77 1.86
CA ALA A 428 -0.81 -14.94 1.00
C ALA A 428 -2.07 -15.36 1.76
N GLU A 429 -1.91 -16.22 2.77
CA GLU A 429 -3.01 -16.81 3.55
C GLU A 429 -3.69 -15.82 4.51
N TYR A 430 -3.02 -14.72 4.86
CA TYR A 430 -3.55 -13.71 5.77
C TYR A 430 -3.76 -12.36 5.09
N ARG A 431 -3.34 -12.23 3.83
CA ARG A 431 -3.34 -10.98 3.08
C ARG A 431 -4.74 -10.38 2.99
N ALA A 432 -4.85 -9.10 3.30
CA ALA A 432 -6.11 -8.39 3.17
C ALA A 432 -6.49 -8.20 1.68
N PRO A 433 -7.78 -8.21 1.31
CA PRO A 433 -8.22 -8.14 -0.08
C PRO A 433 -7.66 -6.95 -0.86
N GLU A 434 -7.59 -5.77 -0.24
CA GLU A 434 -7.02 -4.55 -0.83
C GLU A 434 -5.53 -4.68 -1.15
N GLN A 435 -4.79 -5.54 -0.45
CA GLN A 435 -3.37 -5.78 -0.74
C GLN A 435 -3.19 -6.58 -2.03
N ASN A 436 -4.22 -7.27 -2.55
CA ASN A 436 -4.16 -7.96 -3.85
C ASN A 436 -4.55 -7.05 -5.02
N ARG A 437 -5.15 -5.89 -4.74
CA ARG A 437 -5.66 -4.97 -5.77
C ARG A 437 -4.54 -4.01 -6.19
N PRO A 438 -4.54 -3.51 -7.44
CA PRO A 438 -3.67 -2.41 -7.83
C PRO A 438 -3.81 -1.24 -6.85
N ILE A 439 -2.68 -0.68 -6.41
CA ILE A 439 -2.66 0.31 -5.33
C ILE A 439 -3.14 1.66 -5.85
N LEU A 440 -4.46 1.85 -5.83
CA LEU A 440 -5.10 3.17 -5.87
C LEU A 440 -5.08 3.81 -4.47
N THR A 441 -5.23 2.95 -3.46
CA THR A 441 -5.27 3.24 -2.03
C THR A 441 -4.23 2.34 -1.36
N PRO A 442 -3.17 2.88 -0.73
CA PRO A 442 -2.20 2.04 -0.03
C PRO A 442 -2.84 1.30 1.15
N PRO A 443 -2.54 -0.01 1.32
CA PRO A 443 -2.90 -0.77 2.51
C PRO A 443 -2.48 -0.04 3.80
N GLY A 444 -3.39 0.01 4.76
CA GLY A 444 -3.27 0.85 5.95
C GLY A 444 -3.69 0.12 7.23
N PRO A 445 -4.11 0.85 8.28
CA PRO A 445 -4.55 0.26 9.55
C PRO A 445 -5.62 -0.84 9.40
N ALA A 446 -6.56 -0.67 8.48
CA ALA A 446 -7.60 -1.65 8.19
C ALA A 446 -7.06 -3.00 7.67
N SER A 447 -5.90 -2.99 7.01
CA SER A 447 -5.21 -4.21 6.56
C SER A 447 -4.66 -4.98 7.76
N ASP A 448 -4.06 -4.30 8.73
CA ASP A 448 -3.56 -4.96 9.96
C ASP A 448 -4.71 -5.54 10.79
N VAL A 449 -5.87 -4.88 10.84
CA VAL A 449 -7.09 -5.40 11.48
C VAL A 449 -7.53 -6.71 10.81
N TYR A 450 -7.61 -6.72 9.49
CA TYR A 450 -7.94 -7.93 8.73
C TYR A 450 -6.94 -9.05 9.01
N GLN A 451 -5.64 -8.77 8.91
CA GLN A 451 -4.62 -9.81 9.12
C GLN A 451 -4.65 -10.37 10.55
N LEU A 452 -4.87 -9.52 11.56
CA LEU A 452 -5.02 -9.97 12.94
C LEU A 452 -6.27 -10.83 13.13
N ALA A 453 -7.39 -10.45 12.50
CA ALA A 453 -8.61 -11.26 12.49
C ALA A 453 -8.44 -12.58 11.76
N ALA A 454 -7.73 -12.59 10.63
CA ALA A 454 -7.41 -13.78 9.86
C ALA A 454 -6.55 -14.76 10.67
N ILE A 455 -5.59 -14.25 11.44
CA ILE A 455 -4.83 -15.06 12.39
C ILE A 455 -5.79 -15.67 13.43
N VAL A 456 -6.59 -14.85 14.14
CA VAL A 456 -7.48 -15.38 15.20
C VAL A 456 -8.48 -16.40 14.64
N TYR A 457 -9.04 -16.14 13.46
CA TYR A 457 -9.90 -17.06 12.73
C TYR A 457 -9.20 -18.39 12.47
N HIS A 458 -8.02 -18.35 11.83
CA HIS A 458 -7.22 -19.54 11.54
C HIS A 458 -6.89 -20.34 12.81
N LEU A 459 -6.45 -19.67 13.87
CA LEU A 459 -6.14 -20.34 15.14
C LEU A 459 -7.38 -21.01 15.74
N ALA A 460 -8.58 -20.46 15.52
CA ALA A 460 -9.82 -20.98 16.05
C ALA A 460 -10.42 -22.14 15.24
N THR A 461 -10.32 -22.07 13.91
CA THR A 461 -11.00 -22.98 12.97
C THR A 461 -10.08 -24.05 12.39
N GLY A 462 -8.77 -23.82 12.38
CA GLY A 462 -7.79 -24.70 11.75
C GLY A 462 -7.45 -24.31 10.31
N GLU A 463 -8.23 -23.42 9.68
CA GLU A 463 -8.03 -22.98 8.30
C GLU A 463 -8.05 -21.44 8.21
N PRO A 464 -7.15 -20.81 7.43
CA PRO A 464 -7.20 -19.37 7.19
C PRO A 464 -8.50 -18.96 6.49
N PRO A 465 -8.95 -17.70 6.65
CA PRO A 465 -10.18 -17.26 5.99
C PRO A 465 -10.01 -17.26 4.47
N GLY A 466 -10.99 -17.83 3.76
CA GLY A 466 -11.17 -17.62 2.33
C GLY A 466 -11.79 -16.25 2.04
N GLY A 467 -12.20 -16.02 0.78
CA GLY A 467 -12.85 -14.75 0.40
C GLY A 467 -14.22 -14.51 1.06
N ASP A 468 -14.94 -15.58 1.39
CA ASP A 468 -16.19 -15.55 2.17
C ASP A 468 -16.11 -16.60 3.29
N PRO A 469 -15.49 -16.25 4.43
CA PRO A 469 -15.20 -17.22 5.48
C PRO A 469 -16.49 -17.63 6.21
N PRO A 470 -16.77 -18.93 6.39
CA PRO A 470 -17.94 -19.35 7.14
C PRO A 470 -17.82 -18.93 8.61
N PRO A 471 -18.95 -18.76 9.31
CA PRO A 471 -19.01 -18.63 10.76
C PRO A 471 -18.08 -19.61 11.50
N PRO A 472 -17.22 -19.15 12.43
CA PRO A 472 -16.36 -20.05 13.20
C PRO A 472 -17.14 -21.13 13.95
N GLY A 473 -18.34 -20.82 14.47
CA GLY A 473 -19.22 -21.78 15.14
C GLY A 473 -19.73 -22.89 14.23
N LEU A 474 -19.79 -22.67 12.91
CA LEU A 474 -20.15 -23.72 11.95
C LEU A 474 -19.03 -24.75 11.80
N LEU A 475 -17.77 -24.31 11.86
CA LEU A 475 -16.59 -25.19 11.78
C LEU A 475 -16.25 -25.81 13.13
N ARG A 476 -16.54 -25.10 14.22
CA ARG A 476 -16.25 -25.53 15.59
C ARG A 476 -17.37 -25.12 16.54
N PRO A 477 -18.39 -26.00 16.74
CA PRO A 477 -19.57 -25.71 17.55
C PRO A 477 -19.29 -25.36 19.01
N GLU A 478 -18.12 -25.72 19.56
CA GLU A 478 -17.74 -25.37 20.94
C GLU A 478 -17.23 -23.93 21.07
N LEU A 479 -17.05 -23.20 19.96
CA LEU A 479 -16.73 -21.78 19.99
C LEU A 479 -17.96 -20.97 20.39
N ALA A 480 -17.72 -19.97 21.23
CA ALA A 480 -18.75 -19.04 21.68
C ALA A 480 -19.28 -18.24 20.46
N PRO A 481 -20.61 -18.22 20.21
CA PRO A 481 -21.20 -17.40 19.15
C PRO A 481 -20.79 -15.93 19.20
N GLU A 482 -20.42 -15.45 20.39
CA GLU A 482 -19.95 -14.08 20.61
C GLU A 482 -18.61 -13.77 19.93
N LEU A 483 -17.81 -14.78 19.55
CA LEU A 483 -16.57 -14.60 18.77
C LEU A 483 -16.84 -14.35 17.28
N GLU A 484 -17.98 -14.78 16.77
CA GLU A 484 -18.28 -14.78 15.34
C GLU A 484 -18.42 -13.37 14.78
N GLU A 485 -19.28 -12.56 15.39
CA GLU A 485 -19.60 -11.22 14.89
C GLU A 485 -18.36 -10.31 14.81
N PRO A 486 -17.53 -10.18 15.87
CA PRO A 486 -16.33 -9.33 15.80
C PRO A 486 -15.30 -9.83 14.80
N LEU A 487 -15.15 -11.15 14.64
CA LEU A 487 -14.21 -11.74 13.67
C LEU A 487 -14.67 -11.50 12.24
N LEU A 488 -15.92 -11.83 11.91
CA LEU A 488 -16.44 -11.67 10.55
C LEU A 488 -16.49 -10.21 10.13
N ARG A 489 -16.82 -9.28 11.05
CA ARG A 489 -16.77 -7.84 10.75
C ARG A 489 -15.35 -7.37 10.43
N ALA A 490 -14.34 -7.86 11.14
CA ALA A 490 -12.94 -7.52 10.89
C ALA A 490 -12.37 -8.19 9.62
N LEU A 491 -12.99 -9.28 9.17
CA LEU A 491 -12.70 -9.99 7.91
C LEU A 491 -13.50 -9.47 6.71
N ALA A 492 -14.22 -8.35 6.84
CA ALA A 492 -14.97 -7.77 5.74
C ALA A 492 -14.04 -7.41 4.55
N ASP A 493 -14.51 -7.67 3.33
CA ASP A 493 -13.76 -7.35 2.11
C ASP A 493 -13.50 -5.85 1.98
N GLU A 494 -14.52 -5.03 2.21
CA GLU A 494 -14.43 -3.56 2.23
C GLU A 494 -13.74 -3.04 3.49
N MET A 495 -12.74 -2.16 3.34
CA MET A 495 -11.91 -1.66 4.42
C MET A 495 -12.69 -0.82 5.45
N ASP A 496 -13.67 -0.04 4.99
CA ASP A 496 -14.48 0.88 5.79
C ASP A 496 -15.50 0.18 6.69
N ARG A 497 -15.83 -1.08 6.38
CA ARG A 497 -16.69 -1.94 7.20
C ARG A 497 -15.96 -2.54 8.39
N ARG A 498 -14.62 -2.54 8.39
CA ARG A 498 -13.81 -3.13 9.46
C ARG A 498 -13.79 -2.18 10.67
N PRO A 499 -13.91 -2.71 11.90
CA PRO A 499 -13.83 -1.89 13.11
C PRO A 499 -12.43 -1.32 13.30
N ALA A 500 -12.31 -0.29 14.14
CA ALA A 500 -11.00 0.16 14.59
C ALA A 500 -10.28 -0.95 15.37
N LEU A 501 -8.95 -0.98 15.32
CA LEU A 501 -8.15 -2.05 15.94
C LEU A 501 -8.43 -2.22 17.45
N GLY A 502 -8.53 -1.12 18.18
CA GLY A 502 -8.88 -1.13 19.60
C GLY A 502 -10.29 -1.69 19.86
N GLU A 503 -11.27 -1.37 19.02
CA GLU A 503 -12.64 -1.88 19.12
C GLU A 503 -12.69 -3.39 18.85
N PHE A 504 -12.00 -3.85 17.82
CA PHE A 504 -11.87 -5.26 17.48
C PHE A 504 -11.30 -6.07 18.65
N VAL A 505 -10.17 -5.64 19.20
CA VAL A 505 -9.50 -6.34 20.30
C VAL A 505 -10.31 -6.26 21.60
N HIS A 506 -10.99 -5.15 21.85
CA HIS A 506 -11.91 -5.03 22.99
C HIS A 506 -13.10 -6.00 22.87
N ALA A 507 -13.72 -6.08 21.69
CA ALA A 507 -14.83 -6.97 21.42
C ALA A 507 -14.42 -8.43 21.64
N LEU A 508 -13.27 -8.86 21.10
CA LEU A 508 -12.73 -10.20 21.35
C LEU A 508 -12.47 -10.45 22.84
N GLY A 509 -11.86 -9.50 23.56
CA GLY A 509 -11.60 -9.63 25.00
C GLY A 509 -12.87 -9.74 25.85
N ALA A 510 -13.97 -9.10 25.44
CA ALA A 510 -15.26 -9.16 26.14
C ALA A 510 -15.91 -10.55 26.06
N THR A 511 -15.69 -11.30 24.97
CA THR A 511 -16.23 -12.66 24.80
C THR A 511 -15.70 -13.62 25.90
N LEU A 512 -14.42 -13.48 26.27
CA LEU A 512 -13.79 -14.30 27.31
C LEU A 512 -14.39 -14.11 28.70
N ARG A 513 -14.85 -12.89 29.02
CA ARG A 513 -15.41 -12.58 30.33
C ARG A 513 -16.82 -13.16 30.51
N ARG A 514 -17.56 -13.35 29.42
CA ARG A 514 -18.94 -13.86 29.44
C ARG A 514 -18.99 -15.39 29.46
N GLY A 515 -18.04 -16.06 28.81
CA GLY A 515 -17.94 -17.53 28.78
C GLY A 515 -17.40 -18.21 30.04
N GLY A 516 -17.21 -17.48 31.15
CA GLY A 516 -16.69 -17.96 32.43
C GLY A 516 -17.74 -18.44 33.43
N THR A 517 -19.03 -18.41 33.10
CA THR A 517 -20.07 -19.05 33.91
C THR A 517 -20.35 -20.45 33.37
N VAL A 518 -19.50 -21.40 33.76
CA VAL A 518 -19.92 -22.81 33.80
C VAL A 518 -21.00 -22.90 34.87
N ARG A 519 -22.27 -23.03 34.47
CA ARG A 519 -23.32 -23.50 35.38
C ARG A 519 -22.90 -24.92 35.79
N CYS A 520 -22.50 -25.06 37.06
CA CYS A 520 -22.36 -26.34 37.72
C CYS A 520 -23.71 -27.04 37.83
#